data_AF-Q1AJM8-F1
#
_entry.id   AF-Q1AJM8-F1
#
_cell.length_a   1.000
_cell.length_b   1.000
_cell.length_c   1.000
_cell.angle_alpha   90.00
_cell.angle_beta   90.00
_cell.angle_gamma   90.00
#
_symmetry.space_group_name_H-M   'P 1'
#
loop_
_entity.id
_entity.type
_entity.pdbx_description
1 polymer ?
#
loop_
_entity_poly.entity_id
_entity_poly.type
_entity_poly.pdbx_seq_one_letter_code
_entity_poly.pdbx_strand_id
1 'polypeptide(L)'
;INSCGSPLPDAKIAFGLPSWVQSIFLGSGIAMILTVVNVGQLTAQVNASHCMLDYINTHFMTFTFWVGNGIEKTGIMHACYLIQYFVYWLAGKPIETNEGPRSPAQAIFFWGRCLWSVGILSFAMTVTLVALFQGQTTMSDSVPEGVAVVM
;
A
#
# COMPACT_ATOMS: atom_id res chain seq x y z
N ILE A 1 -4.91 -5.29 -12.62
CA ILE A 1 -5.15 -5.83 -11.25
C ILE A 1 -5.13 -7.36 -11.30
N ASN A 2 -4.06 -8.01 -10.79
CA ASN A 2 -3.76 -9.46 -10.84
C ASN A 2 -4.48 -10.30 -11.93
N SER A 3 -3.98 -10.21 -13.17
CA SER A 3 -4.55 -10.90 -14.34
C SER A 3 -4.00 -12.32 -14.55
N CYS A 4 -3.26 -12.87 -13.58
CA CYS A 4 -2.65 -14.21 -13.69
C CYS A 4 -3.68 -15.35 -13.81
N GLY A 5 -4.96 -15.07 -13.52
CA GLY A 5 -6.08 -15.99 -13.71
C GLY A 5 -7.05 -15.59 -14.83
N SER A 6 -6.68 -14.65 -15.72
CA SER A 6 -7.55 -14.22 -16.82
C SER A 6 -7.76 -15.37 -17.83
N PRO A 7 -9.00 -15.61 -18.29
CA PRO A 7 -9.29 -16.65 -19.27
C PRO A 7 -8.61 -16.35 -20.62
N LEU A 8 -8.10 -17.40 -21.28
CA LEU A 8 -7.57 -17.32 -22.64
C LEU A 8 -8.71 -17.07 -23.65
N PRO A 9 -8.45 -16.39 -24.79
CA PRO A 9 -9.48 -15.96 -25.75
C PRO A 9 -10.38 -17.09 -26.29
N ASP A 10 -9.93 -18.34 -26.25
CA ASP A 10 -10.63 -19.52 -26.78
C ASP A 10 -11.22 -20.47 -25.71
N ALA A 11 -11.02 -20.18 -24.42
CA ALA A 11 -11.52 -21.04 -23.34
C ALA A 11 -12.98 -20.68 -23.00
N LYS A 12 -13.95 -21.22 -23.75
CA LYS A 12 -15.39 -20.95 -23.55
C LYS A 12 -15.94 -21.37 -22.18
N ILE A 13 -15.22 -22.18 -21.39
CA ILE A 13 -15.71 -22.74 -20.14
C ILE A 13 -14.54 -22.91 -19.16
N ALA A 14 -14.10 -21.85 -18.49
CA ALA A 14 -12.99 -21.97 -17.53
C ALA A 14 -13.33 -22.85 -16.31
N PHE A 15 -14.62 -22.96 -15.93
CA PHE A 15 -15.07 -23.77 -14.77
C PHE A 15 -16.56 -24.19 -14.82
N GLY A 16 -17.20 -24.22 -15.99
CA GLY A 16 -18.65 -24.50 -16.11
C GLY A 16 -19.56 -23.35 -15.69
N LEU A 17 -18.99 -22.17 -15.44
CA LEU A 17 -19.70 -20.99 -14.94
C LEU A 17 -20.35 -20.19 -16.08
N PRO A 18 -21.46 -19.47 -15.83
CA PRO A 18 -22.04 -18.55 -16.80
C PRO A 18 -21.03 -17.49 -17.26
N SER A 19 -21.06 -17.10 -18.54
CA SER A 19 -20.08 -16.20 -19.15
C SER A 19 -19.94 -14.85 -18.43
N TRP A 20 -21.04 -14.32 -17.89
CA TRP A 20 -21.03 -13.05 -17.15
C TRP A 20 -20.29 -13.15 -15.80
N VAL A 21 -20.35 -14.31 -15.12
CA VAL A 21 -19.63 -14.55 -13.86
C VAL A 21 -18.13 -14.65 -14.12
N GLN A 22 -17.73 -15.31 -15.21
CA GLN A 22 -16.32 -15.44 -15.58
C GLN A 22 -15.71 -14.08 -15.96
N SER A 23 -16.40 -13.26 -16.73
CA SER A 23 -15.93 -11.91 -17.08
C SER A 23 -15.76 -11.02 -15.85
N ILE A 24 -16.69 -11.08 -14.89
CA ILE A 24 -16.63 -10.27 -13.67
C ILE A 24 -15.60 -10.78 -12.68
N PHE A 25 -15.47 -12.09 -12.42
CA PHE A 25 -14.59 -12.60 -11.37
C PHE A 25 -13.17 -12.95 -11.85
N LEU A 26 -13.05 -13.53 -13.05
CA LEU A 26 -11.75 -13.92 -13.64
C LEU A 26 -11.22 -12.85 -14.59
N GLY A 27 -12.09 -12.20 -15.36
CA GLY A 27 -11.70 -11.14 -16.30
C GLY A 27 -11.29 -9.82 -15.61
N SER A 28 -11.94 -9.44 -14.51
CA SER A 28 -11.54 -8.27 -13.72
C SER A 28 -10.37 -8.54 -12.75
N GLY A 29 -10.04 -9.82 -12.49
CA GLY A 29 -9.01 -10.23 -11.53
C GLY A 29 -9.45 -10.25 -10.05
N ILE A 30 -10.71 -9.95 -9.73
CA ILE A 30 -11.23 -9.93 -8.34
C ILE A 30 -11.03 -11.28 -7.63
N ALA A 31 -11.27 -12.42 -8.29
CA ALA A 31 -11.10 -13.73 -7.67
C ALA A 31 -9.64 -14.00 -7.24
N MET A 32 -8.68 -13.56 -8.06
CA MET A 32 -7.27 -13.68 -7.75
C MET A 32 -6.84 -12.72 -6.64
N ILE A 33 -7.41 -11.51 -6.60
CA ILE A 33 -7.18 -10.57 -5.49
C ILE A 33 -7.67 -11.17 -4.18
N LEU A 34 -8.90 -11.69 -4.13
CA LEU A 34 -9.46 -12.30 -2.92
C LEU A 34 -8.63 -13.48 -2.42
N THR A 35 -8.09 -14.29 -3.34
CA THR A 35 -7.23 -15.43 -2.99
C THR A 35 -5.91 -14.94 -2.39
N VAL A 36 -5.24 -13.97 -3.02
CA VAL A 36 -3.97 -13.43 -2.53
C VAL A 36 -4.13 -12.70 -1.19
N VAL A 37 -5.20 -11.92 -1.02
CA VAL A 37 -5.43 -11.16 0.21
C VAL A 37 -5.75 -12.10 1.38
N ASN A 38 -6.72 -13.01 1.23
CA ASN A 38 -7.15 -13.87 2.35
C ASN A 38 -6.09 -14.92 2.70
N VAL A 39 -5.49 -15.58 1.71
CA VAL A 39 -4.54 -16.68 1.94
C VAL A 39 -3.12 -16.17 2.15
N GLY A 40 -2.68 -15.20 1.34
CA GLY A 40 -1.29 -14.74 1.35
C GLY A 40 -1.00 -13.65 2.38
N GLN A 41 -1.80 -12.58 2.38
CA GLN A 41 -1.45 -11.36 3.12
C GLN A 41 -2.06 -11.32 4.52
N LEU A 42 -3.38 -11.52 4.64
CA LEU A 42 -4.12 -11.28 5.87
C LEU A 42 -3.70 -12.25 6.98
N THR A 43 -3.53 -13.54 6.66
CA THR A 43 -3.13 -14.56 7.63
C THR A 43 -1.72 -14.28 8.20
N ALA A 44 -0.78 -13.86 7.36
CA ALA A 44 0.57 -13.50 7.79
C ALA A 44 0.57 -12.24 8.68
N GLN A 45 -0.25 -11.25 8.35
CA GLN A 45 -0.38 -10.02 9.15
C GLN A 45 -0.99 -10.29 10.53
N VAL A 46 -2.05 -11.10 10.60
CA VAL A 46 -2.69 -11.47 11.87
C VAL A 46 -1.69 -12.25 12.75
N ASN A 47 -0.97 -13.21 12.17
CA ASN A 47 0.05 -13.97 12.91
C ASN A 47 1.18 -13.08 13.44
N ALA A 48 1.65 -12.12 12.63
CA ALA A 48 2.66 -11.16 13.05
C ALA A 48 2.17 -10.23 14.18
N SER A 49 0.87 -9.89 14.22
CA SER A 49 0.30 -9.02 15.26
C SER A 49 0.18 -9.68 16.63
N HIS A 50 -0.07 -11.00 16.68
CA HIS A 50 -0.30 -11.72 17.94
C HIS A 50 1.00 -12.29 18.54
N CYS A 51 1.99 -12.63 17.72
CA CYS A 51 3.24 -13.27 18.14
C CYS A 51 4.48 -12.55 17.57
N MET A 52 4.57 -11.23 17.80
CA MET A 52 5.62 -10.38 17.21
C MET A 52 7.05 -10.84 17.55
N LEU A 53 7.31 -11.30 18.77
CA LEU A 53 8.65 -11.73 19.19
C LEU A 53 9.07 -13.06 18.55
N ASP A 54 8.16 -14.03 18.43
CA ASP A 54 8.45 -15.30 17.77
C ASP A 54 8.58 -15.13 16.25
N TYR A 55 7.85 -14.18 15.66
CA TYR A 55 7.99 -13.80 14.27
C TYR A 55 9.38 -13.23 13.98
N ILE A 56 9.91 -12.37 14.85
CA ILE A 56 11.23 -11.73 14.70
C ILE A 56 12.39 -12.71 14.96
N ASN A 57 12.21 -13.71 15.83
CA ASN A 57 13.26 -14.67 16.23
C ASN A 57 13.65 -15.66 15.10
N THR A 58 12.96 -15.62 13.95
CA THR A 58 13.39 -16.34 12.76
C THR A 58 14.49 -15.55 12.03
N HIS A 59 15.61 -16.20 11.69
CA HIS A 59 16.79 -15.55 11.07
C HIS A 59 16.45 -14.74 9.81
N PHE A 60 15.53 -15.24 8.98
CA PHE A 60 15.05 -14.53 7.78
C PHE A 60 14.22 -13.28 8.11
N MET A 61 13.47 -13.29 9.21
CA MET A 61 12.65 -12.16 9.62
C MET A 61 13.47 -11.08 10.34
N THR A 62 14.52 -11.47 11.06
CA THR A 62 15.47 -10.52 11.64
C THR A 62 16.18 -9.71 10.55
N PHE A 63 16.47 -10.34 9.41
CA PHE A 63 17.02 -9.66 8.23
C PHE A 63 16.06 -8.61 7.68
N THR A 64 14.80 -8.98 7.44
CA THR A 64 13.80 -8.04 6.92
C THR A 64 13.54 -6.90 7.89
N PHE A 65 13.58 -7.15 9.20
CA PHE A 65 13.51 -6.12 10.24
C PHE A 65 14.68 -5.13 10.17
N TRP A 66 15.92 -5.59 10.00
CA TRP A 66 17.08 -4.72 9.83
C TRP A 66 17.03 -3.91 8.53
N VAL A 67 16.57 -4.51 7.44
CA VAL A 67 16.33 -3.81 6.17
C VAL A 67 15.23 -2.76 6.35
N GLY A 68 14.15 -3.08 7.06
CA GLY A 68 13.07 -2.15 7.39
C GLY A 68 13.55 -0.94 8.19
N ASN A 69 14.33 -1.17 9.25
CA ASN A 69 14.97 -0.09 10.03
C ASN A 69 15.95 0.73 9.18
N GLY A 70 16.66 0.09 8.24
CA GLY A 70 17.50 0.78 7.24
C GLY A 70 16.68 1.72 6.36
N ILE A 71 15.56 1.25 5.81
CA ILE A 71 14.63 2.05 4.98
C ILE A 71 13.98 3.16 5.81
N GLU A 72 13.68 2.92 7.08
CA GLU A 72 13.16 3.95 7.96
C GLU A 72 14.16 5.08 8.17
N LYS A 73 15.46 4.76 8.27
CA LYS A 73 16.53 5.77 8.33
C LYS A 73 16.66 6.59 7.06
N THR A 74 16.39 6.03 5.87
CA THR A 74 16.49 6.78 4.60
C THR A 74 15.40 7.85 4.42
N GLY A 75 14.30 7.76 5.17
CA GLY A 75 13.30 8.83 5.23
C GLY A 75 12.18 8.74 4.20
N ILE A 76 12.13 7.70 3.36
CA ILE A 76 11.11 7.54 2.32
C ILE A 76 9.69 7.43 2.92
N MET A 77 9.56 6.83 4.11
CA MET A 77 8.29 6.57 4.79
C MET A 77 7.81 7.71 5.72
N HIS A 78 8.47 8.88 5.71
CA HIS A 78 8.22 9.92 6.73
C HIS A 78 6.93 10.74 6.53
N ALA A 79 6.23 10.63 5.41
CA ALA A 79 4.95 11.32 5.18
C ALA A 79 3.89 10.99 6.26
N CYS A 80 3.89 9.78 6.82
CA CYS A 80 2.95 9.37 7.87
C CYS A 80 3.09 10.21 9.15
N TYR A 81 4.31 10.66 9.48
CA TYR A 81 4.52 11.54 10.63
C TYR A 81 3.79 12.88 10.44
N LEU A 82 3.78 13.45 9.23
CA LEU A 82 3.06 14.70 8.96
C LEU A 82 1.55 14.53 9.11
N ILE A 83 1.02 13.40 8.66
CA ILE A 83 -0.40 13.05 8.83
C ILE A 83 -0.72 12.89 10.32
N GLN A 84 0.15 12.24 11.09
CA GLN A 84 0.02 12.14 12.53
C GLN A 84 -0.02 13.53 13.19
N TYR A 85 0.92 14.42 12.89
CA TYR A 85 0.93 15.81 13.39
C TYR A 85 -0.37 16.55 13.02
N PHE A 86 -0.87 16.38 11.79
CA PHE A 86 -2.11 16.99 11.32
C PHE A 86 -3.34 16.46 12.07
N VAL A 87 -3.43 15.16 12.31
CA VAL A 87 -4.53 14.54 13.06
C VAL A 87 -4.50 14.94 14.53
N TYR A 88 -3.33 15.02 15.18
CA TYR A 88 -3.22 15.52 16.55
C TYR A 88 -3.60 17.00 16.65
N TRP A 89 -3.22 17.81 15.66
CA TRP A 89 -3.64 19.20 15.56
C TRP A 89 -5.17 19.31 15.45
N LEU A 90 -5.81 18.50 14.60
CA LEU A 90 -7.27 18.44 14.50
C LEU A 90 -7.95 17.91 15.77
N ALA A 91 -7.33 16.95 16.46
CA ALA A 91 -7.86 16.35 17.68
C ALA A 91 -7.65 17.22 18.92
N GLY A 92 -6.91 18.34 18.82
CA GLY A 92 -6.61 19.23 19.93
C GLY A 92 -5.82 18.59 21.07
N LYS A 93 -5.18 17.44 20.83
CA LYS A 93 -4.40 16.71 21.84
C LYS A 93 -2.91 16.94 21.60
N PRO A 94 -2.12 17.29 22.64
CA PRO A 94 -0.68 17.38 22.50
C PRO A 94 -0.11 16.01 22.15
N ILE A 95 0.97 16.02 21.36
CA ILE A 95 1.67 14.80 21.03
C ILE A 95 2.48 14.42 22.26
N GLU A 96 2.02 13.40 22.97
CA GLU A 96 2.76 12.82 24.10
C GLU A 96 3.97 12.07 23.54
N THR A 97 5.10 12.77 23.45
CA THR A 97 6.39 12.17 23.13
C THR A 97 7.14 11.88 24.41
N ASN A 98 7.49 10.61 24.64
CA ASN A 98 8.32 10.19 25.78
C ASN A 98 9.83 10.38 25.52
N GLU A 99 10.20 11.03 24.41
CA GLU A 99 11.58 11.32 24.04
C GLU A 99 11.96 12.76 24.35
N GLY A 100 13.23 12.98 24.72
CA GLY A 100 13.78 14.29 25.00
C GLY A 100 13.69 15.26 23.81
N PRO A 101 13.76 16.58 24.06
CA PRO A 101 13.68 17.60 23.01
C PRO A 101 14.74 17.39 21.93
N ARG A 102 14.31 17.30 20.67
CA ARG A 102 15.19 17.07 19.52
C ARG A 102 16.21 18.20 19.38
N SER A 103 17.47 17.85 19.17
CA SER A 103 18.52 18.82 18.82
C SER A 103 18.17 19.55 17.50
N PRO A 104 18.52 20.83 17.32
CA PRO A 104 18.21 21.60 16.11
C PRO A 104 18.74 20.94 14.82
N ALA A 105 19.90 20.30 14.86
CA ALA A 105 20.44 19.56 13.72
C ALA A 105 19.59 18.33 13.37
N GLN A 106 19.06 17.64 14.38
CA GLN A 106 18.18 16.47 14.21
C GLN A 106 16.80 16.89 13.70
N ALA A 107 16.29 18.06 14.11
CA ALA A 107 15.05 18.62 13.62
C ALA A 107 15.14 18.98 12.13
N ILE A 108 16.22 19.63 11.69
CA ILE A 108 16.43 19.97 10.27
C ILE A 108 16.52 18.69 9.41
N PHE A 109 17.28 17.69 9.87
CA PHE A 109 17.38 16.41 9.17
C PHE A 109 16.04 15.66 9.11
N PHE A 110 15.22 15.77 10.16
CA PHE A 110 13.87 15.20 10.16
C PHE A 110 12.97 15.89 9.14
N TRP A 111 12.89 17.23 9.15
CA TRP A 111 12.06 17.99 8.23
C TRP A 111 12.50 17.85 6.77
N GLY A 112 13.80 17.78 6.50
CA GLY A 112 14.33 17.53 5.15
C GLY A 112 13.88 16.18 4.57
N ARG A 113 13.90 15.11 5.38
CA ARG A 113 13.40 13.79 4.97
C ARG A 113 11.88 13.77 4.79
N CYS A 114 11.14 14.46 5.66
CA CYS A 114 9.69 14.62 5.50
C CYS A 114 9.32 15.31 4.18
N LEU A 115 10.03 16.38 3.81
CA LEU A 115 9.80 17.10 2.54
C LEU A 115 10.11 16.21 1.34
N TRP A 116 11.23 15.47 1.37
CA TRP A 116 11.58 14.50 0.33
C TRP A 116 10.51 13.43 0.12
N SER A 117 10.01 12.85 1.22
CA SER A 117 8.93 11.85 1.20
C SER A 117 7.63 12.41 0.59
N VAL A 118 7.22 13.62 0.99
CA VAL A 118 6.03 14.30 0.43
C VAL A 118 6.22 14.62 -1.05
N GLY A 119 7.42 15.04 -1.45
CA GLY A 119 7.75 15.31 -2.86
C GLY A 119 7.56 14.07 -3.72
N ILE A 120 8.13 12.93 -3.32
CA ILE A 120 7.95 11.65 -4.03
C ILE A 120 6.48 11.24 -4.07
N LEU A 121 5.75 11.37 -2.96
CA LEU A 121 4.33 11.02 -2.89
C LEU A 121 3.48 11.87 -3.84
N SER A 122 3.69 13.19 -3.85
CA SER A 122 2.97 14.10 -4.75
C SER A 122 3.29 13.86 -6.23
N PHE A 123 4.54 13.51 -6.54
CA PHE A 123 4.95 13.13 -7.89
C PHE A 123 4.30 11.83 -8.33
N ALA A 124 4.34 10.79 -7.48
CA ALA A 124 3.69 9.51 -7.75
C ALA A 124 2.17 9.70 -7.95
N MET A 125 1.52 10.49 -7.09
CA MET A 125 0.10 10.84 -7.20
C MET A 125 -0.22 11.59 -8.50
N THR A 126 0.64 12.52 -8.91
CA THR A 126 0.44 13.25 -10.17
C THR A 126 0.56 12.32 -11.36
N VAL A 127 1.58 11.44 -11.39
CA VAL A 127 1.77 10.45 -12.46
C VAL A 127 0.61 9.47 -12.52
N THR A 128 0.08 8.99 -11.39
CA THR A 128 -1.10 8.12 -11.39
C THR A 128 -2.35 8.83 -11.88
N LEU A 129 -2.59 10.08 -11.47
CA LEU A 129 -3.73 10.86 -11.96
C LEU A 129 -3.61 11.11 -13.47
N VAL A 130 -2.43 11.47 -13.97
CA VAL A 130 -2.18 11.66 -15.40
C VAL A 130 -2.36 10.36 -16.17
N ALA A 131 -1.83 9.24 -15.69
CA ALA A 131 -2.01 7.93 -16.33
C ALA A 131 -3.47 7.49 -16.34
N LEU A 132 -4.25 7.85 -15.31
CA LEU A 132 -5.67 7.56 -15.22
C LEU A 132 -6.48 8.36 -16.25
N PHE A 133 -6.27 9.68 -16.33
CA PHE A 133 -6.96 10.54 -17.31
C PHE A 133 -6.49 10.31 -18.76
N GLN A 134 -5.31 9.71 -18.96
CA GLN A 134 -4.80 9.34 -20.29
C GLN A 134 -5.18 7.90 -20.69
N GLY A 135 -5.99 7.20 -19.90
CA GLY A 135 -6.46 5.85 -20.22
C GLY A 135 -5.35 4.79 -20.29
N GLN A 136 -4.16 5.04 -19.71
CA GLN A 136 -3.03 4.12 -19.74
C GLN A 136 -3.04 3.10 -18.59
N THR A 137 -4.20 2.89 -17.96
CA THR A 137 -4.32 1.97 -16.83
C THR A 137 -4.88 0.62 -17.29
N THR A 138 -4.43 -0.46 -16.63
CA THR A 138 -4.97 -1.83 -16.84
C THR A 138 -6.38 -2.01 -16.24
N MET A 139 -7.11 -0.92 -16.09
CA MET A 139 -8.47 -0.90 -15.59
C MET A 139 -9.38 -1.13 -16.78
N SER A 140 -10.24 -2.15 -16.69
CA SER A 140 -11.18 -2.48 -17.77
C SER A 140 -11.99 -1.25 -18.16
N ASP A 141 -12.22 -1.07 -19.47
CA ASP A 141 -13.04 0.01 -20.09
C ASP A 141 -14.46 0.17 -19.49
N SER A 142 -14.84 -0.70 -18.55
CA SER A 142 -16.14 -0.76 -17.88
C SER A 142 -16.27 0.17 -16.67
N VAL A 143 -15.20 0.82 -16.18
CA VAL A 143 -15.27 1.69 -14.98
C VAL A 143 -15.07 3.16 -15.36
N PRO A 144 -16.05 4.05 -15.10
CA PRO A 144 -15.92 5.49 -15.37
C PRO A 144 -14.76 6.12 -14.58
N GLU A 145 -13.99 6.99 -15.25
CA GLU A 145 -12.78 7.64 -14.70
C GLU A 145 -13.01 8.34 -13.36
N GLY A 146 -14.19 8.91 -13.12
CA GLY A 146 -14.52 9.57 -11.86
C GLY A 146 -14.66 8.62 -10.66
N VAL A 147 -15.04 7.37 -10.88
CA VAL A 147 -15.12 6.34 -9.83
C VAL A 147 -13.72 5.80 -9.50
N ALA A 148 -12.84 5.77 -10.50
CA ALA A 148 -11.47 5.31 -10.38
C ALA A 148 -10.54 6.22 -9.55
N VAL A 149 -10.90 7.49 -9.39
CA VAL A 149 -10.17 8.44 -8.53
C VAL A 149 -10.56 8.26 -7.04
N VAL A 150 -11.78 7.76 -6.78
CA VAL A 150 -12.35 7.66 -5.42
C VAL A 150 -12.16 6.25 -4.83
N MET A 151 -12.03 5.22 -5.67
CA MET A 151 -11.72 3.84 -5.28
C MET A 151 -10.22 3.61 -5.10
#